data_AF-A0A0E4CU45-F1
#
_entry.id   AF-A0A0E4CU45-F1
#
_cell.length_a   1.000
_cell.length_b   1.000
_cell.length_c   1.000
_cell.angle_alpha   90.00
_cell.angle_beta   90.00
_cell.angle_gamma   90.00
#
_symmetry.space_group_name_H-M   'P 1'
#
loop_
_entity.id
_entity.type
_entity.pdbx_description
1 polymer ?
#
loop_
_entity_poly.entity_id
_entity_poly.type
_entity_poly.pdbx_seq_one_letter_code
_entity_poly.pdbx_strand_id
1 'polypeptide(L)' 'MKWEELKPELPVRIAPGHESGFGGRTGKVVTVGTFEGYSKRIGALVDIGEPLLLIVEPEALEEASEDPLPPGWGEFEV' A
#
# COMPACT_ATOMS: atom_id res chain seq x y z
N MET A 1 9.77 -2.05 -4.68
CA MET A 1 10.45 -0.91 -4.02
C MET A 1 11.43 -1.44 -2.97
N LYS A 2 12.31 -0.60 -2.42
CA LYS A 2 13.14 -0.96 -1.25
C LYS A 2 12.41 -0.63 0.05
N TRP A 3 12.76 -1.32 1.14
CA TRP A 3 12.08 -1.15 2.42
C TRP A 3 12.28 0.25 3.02
N GLU A 4 13.42 0.90 2.76
CA GLU A 4 13.72 2.25 3.26
C GLU A 4 12.85 3.33 2.60
N GLU A 5 12.25 3.03 1.46
CA GLU A 5 11.40 3.95 0.69
C GLU A 5 9.95 3.92 1.19
N LEU A 6 9.56 2.87 1.91
CA LEU A 6 8.22 2.71 2.43
C LEU A 6 8.01 3.58 3.67
N LYS A 7 6.92 4.34 3.66
CA LYS A 7 6.48 5.18 4.77
C LYS A 7 4.97 5.17 4.86
N PRO A 8 4.37 5.37 6.05
CA PRO A 8 2.93 5.57 6.18
C PRO A 8 2.40 6.64 5.22
N GLU A 9 1.16 6.48 4.79
CA GLU A 9 0.46 7.30 3.79
C GLU A 9 1.00 7.24 2.36
N LEU A 10 2.12 6.54 2.10
CA LEU A 10 2.63 6.39 0.75
C LEU A 10 1.63 5.62 -0.13
N PRO A 11 1.16 6.20 -1.24
CA PRO A 11 0.35 5.47 -2.19
C PRO A 11 1.21 4.44 -2.92
N VAL A 12 0.72 3.21 -2.95
CA VAL A 12 1.44 2.08 -3.55
C VAL A 12 0.50 1.23 -4.40
N ARG A 13 1.08 0.58 -5.40
CA ARG A 13 0.43 -0.44 -6.22
C ARG A 13 1.08 -1.79 -5.95
N ILE A 14 0.25 -2.82 -5.79
CA ILE A 14 0.71 -4.20 -5.66
C ILE A 14 1.09 -4.72 -7.05
N ALA A 15 2.26 -5.36 -7.18
CA ALA A 15 2.75 -5.91 -8.43
C ALA A 15 1.71 -6.86 -9.08
N PRO A 16 1.54 -6.82 -10.42
CA PRO A 16 0.70 -7.78 -11.12
C PRO A 16 1.13 -9.22 -10.83
N GLY A 17 0.17 -10.12 -10.57
CA GLY A 17 0.46 -11.54 -10.31
C GLY A 17 0.95 -11.87 -8.89
N HIS A 18 0.87 -10.93 -7.95
CA HIS A 18 1.18 -11.19 -6.54
C HIS A 18 0.33 -12.33 -5.95
N GLU A 19 0.95 -13.19 -5.14
CA GLU A 19 0.33 -14.42 -4.61
C GLU A 19 -0.87 -14.17 -3.70
N SER A 20 -1.04 -12.94 -3.18
CA SER A 20 -2.23 -12.56 -2.41
C SER A 20 -3.52 -12.53 -3.25
N GLY A 21 -3.43 -12.54 -4.58
CA GLY A 21 -4.58 -12.38 -5.48
C GLY A 21 -5.03 -10.94 -5.71
N PHE A 22 -4.40 -9.96 -5.06
CA PHE A 22 -4.70 -8.52 -5.20
C PHE A 22 -3.76 -7.77 -6.14
N GLY A 23 -3.04 -8.51 -7.01
CA GLY A 23 -2.10 -7.90 -7.95
C GLY A 23 -2.74 -6.82 -8.82
N GLY A 24 -2.05 -5.70 -8.97
CA GLY A 24 -2.47 -4.54 -9.75
C GLY A 24 -3.38 -3.55 -9.01
N ARG A 25 -3.84 -3.86 -7.79
CA ARG A 25 -4.63 -2.94 -6.93
C ARG A 25 -3.73 -1.84 -6.35
N THR A 26 -4.31 -0.66 -6.18
CA THR A 26 -3.68 0.49 -5.53
C THR A 26 -4.20 0.62 -4.10
N GLY A 27 -3.37 1.13 -3.20
CA GLY A 27 -3.72 1.38 -1.81
C GLY A 27 -2.73 2.35 -1.16
N LYS A 28 -2.80 2.45 0.17
CA LYS A 28 -1.88 3.26 0.97
C LYS A 28 -1.17 2.40 2.01
N VAL A 29 0.10 2.70 2.25
CA VAL A 29 0.86 2.11 3.34
C VAL A 29 0.31 2.65 4.67
N VAL A 30 -0.16 1.75 5.53
CA VAL A 30 -0.61 2.08 6.90
C VAL A 30 0.58 2.08 7.86
N THR A 31 1.41 1.04 7.79
CA THR A 31 2.61 0.92 8.62
C THR A 31 3.64 0.01 7.95
N VAL A 32 4.92 0.18 8.29
CA VAL A 32 6.03 -0.63 7.80
C VAL A 32 6.68 -1.29 9.00
N GLY A 33 7.03 -2.56 8.89
CA GLY A 33 7.68 -3.26 9.99
C GLY A 33 7.89 -4.74 9.74
N THR A 34 8.33 -5.42 10.80
CA THR A 34 8.39 -6.87 10.83
C THR A 34 7.06 -7.40 11.36
N PHE A 35 6.38 -8.21 10.57
CA PHE A 35 5.14 -8.85 10.96
C PHE A 35 5.42 -10.31 11.34
N GLU A 36 4.89 -10.73 12.48
CA GLU A 36 4.99 -12.09 12.99
C GLU A 36 3.61 -12.75 12.96
N GLY A 37 3.53 -13.92 12.34
CA GLY A 37 2.31 -14.71 12.18
C GLY A 37 2.66 -16.10 11.65
N TYR A 38 2.07 -16.52 10.53
CA TYR A 38 2.47 -17.76 9.85
C TYR A 38 3.94 -17.76 9.39
N SER A 39 4.49 -16.58 9.10
CA SER A 39 5.91 -16.36 8.84
C SER A 39 6.35 -15.03 9.44
N LYS A 40 7.66 -14.90 9.70
CA LYS A 40 8.30 -13.64 10.09
C LYS A 40 8.87 -12.99 8.83
N ARG A 41 8.33 -11.83 8.45
CA ARG A 41 8.78 -11.09 7.26
C ARG A 41 8.72 -9.59 7.47
N ILE A 42 9.60 -8.86 6.78
CA ILE A 42 9.52 -7.40 6.67
C ILE A 42 8.52 -7.09 5.57
N GLY A 43 7.61 -6.15 5.81
CA GLY A 43 6.62 -5.75 4.82
C GLY A 43 6.02 -4.40 5.14
N ALA A 44 5.08 -3.99 4.30
CA ALA A 44 4.13 -2.94 4.58
C ALA A 44 2.75 -3.54 4.81
N LEU A 45 2.04 -3.01 5.80
CA LEU A 45 0.60 -3.19 5.92
C LEU A 45 -0.06 -2.17 4.99
N VAL A 46 -0.83 -2.64 4.03
CA VAL A 46 -1.43 -1.83 2.97
C VAL A 46 -2.95 -1.88 3.08
N ASP A 47 -3.58 -0.71 3.06
CA ASP A 47 -5.01 -0.56 2.91
C ASP A 47 -5.36 -0.38 1.43
N ILE A 48 -6.08 -1.33 0.87
CA ILE A 48 -6.57 -1.33 -0.53
C ILE A 48 -8.09 -1.13 -0.62
N GLY A 49 -8.74 -0.69 0.47
CA GLY A 49 -10.19 -0.52 0.55
C GLY A 49 -10.98 -1.82 0.72
N GLU A 50 -10.30 -2.91 1.05
CA GLU A 50 -10.91 -4.21 1.38
C GLU A 50 -11.10 -4.35 2.90
N PRO A 51 -11.97 -5.25 3.39
CA PRO A 51 -12.24 -5.40 4.82
C PRO A 51 -11.03 -5.77 5.69
N LEU A 52 -9.99 -6.34 5.08
CA LEU A 52 -8.77 -6.75 5.77
C LEU A 52 -7.56 -6.05 5.15
N LEU A 53 -6.68 -5.54 6.01
CA LEU A 53 -5.39 -5.00 5.60
C LEU A 53 -4.48 -6.12 5.11
N LEU A 54 -3.67 -5.81 4.11
CA LEU A 54 -2.78 -6.77 3.48
C LEU A 54 -1.33 -6.51 3.85
N ILE A 55 -0.60 -7.53 4.28
CA ILE A 55 0.85 -7.44 4.43
C ILE A 55 1.48 -7.80 3.08
N VAL A 56 2.27 -6.89 2.52
CA VAL A 56 2.94 -7.05 1.22
C VAL A 56 4.43 -6.76 1.39
N GLU A 57 5.26 -7.59 0.77
CA GLU A 57 6.71 -7.42 0.73
C GLU A 57 7.10 -6.17 -0.08
N PRO A 58 8.17 -5.45 0.31
CA PRO A 58 8.60 -4.25 -0.39
C PRO A 58 8.84 -4.47 -1.89
N GLU A 59 9.38 -5.64 -2.26
CA GLU A 59 9.71 -5.99 -3.64
C GLU A 59 8.47 -6.12 -4.52
N ALA A 60 7.31 -6.41 -3.92
CA ALA A 60 6.02 -6.54 -4.59
C ALA A 60 5.21 -5.23 -4.60
N LEU A 61 5.79 -4.12 -4.17
CA LEU A 61 5.17 -2.79 -4.21
C LEU A 61 5.86 -1.89 -5.23
N GLU A 62 5.07 -1.04 -5.86
CA GLU A 62 5.46 0.06 -6.74
C GLU A 62 4.83 1.35 -6.22
N GLU A 63 5.51 2.50 -6.36
CA GLU A 63 4.93 3.78 -5.96
C GLU A 63 3.78 4.13 -6.91
N ALA A 64 2.63 4.48 -6.34
CA ALA A 64 1.49 4.96 -7.09
C ALA A 64 1.41 6.49 -7.00
N SER A 65 0.94 7.13 -8.07
CA SER A 65 0.51 8.53 -7.97
C SER A 65 -0.71 8.61 -7.06
N GLU A 66 -0.82 9.66 -6.24
CA GLU A 66 -2.09 9.97 -5.59
C GLU A 66 -3.15 10.15 -6.69
N ASP A 67 -4.28 9.46 -6.55
CA ASP A 67 -5.40 9.71 -7.44
C ASP A 67 -5.77 11.20 -7.32
N PRO A 68 -5.92 11.92 -8.44
CA PRO A 68 -6.35 13.30 -8.38
C PRO A 68 -7.70 13.35 -7.66
N LEU A 69 -7.83 14.25 -6.70
CA LEU A 69 -9.09 14.50 -6.03
C LEU A 69 -10.18 14.71 -7.10
N PRO A 70 -11.37 14.12 -6.95
CA PRO A 70 -12.47 14.38 -7.87
C PRO A 70 -12.71 15.90 -7.96
N PRO A 71 -13.07 16.42 -9.14
CA PRO A 71 -13.41 17.83 -9.29
C PRO A 71 -14.42 18.27 -8.22
N GLY A 72 -14.13 19.37 -7.50
CA GLY A 72 -14.98 19.90 -6.42
C GLY A 72 -14.61 19.46 -4.99
N TRP A 73 -13.64 18.56 -4.78
CA TRP A 73 -13.18 18.15 -3.43
C TRP A 73 -11.99 18.97 -2.90
N GLY A 74 -11.30 19.73 -3.75
CA GLY A 74 -10.19 20.61 -3.36
C GLY A 74 -10.59 22.04 -3.01
N GLU A 75 -11.89 22.37 -3.01
CA GLU A 75 -12.38 23.75 -2.95
C GLU A 75 -12.71 24.28 -1.53
N PHE A 76 -12.30 23.57 -0.48
CA PHE A 76 -12.53 24.02 0.89
C PHE A 76 -11.19 24.17 1.63
N GLU A 77 -10.65 25.39 1.67
CA GLU A 77 -9.77 25.80 2.76
C GLU A 77 -10.62 25.93 4.02
N VAL A 78 -10.28 25.18 5.08
CA VAL A 78 -10.85 25.34 6.43
C VAL A 78 -10.02 26.35 7.21
#